data_AF-A0AAX1U7B0-F1
#
_entry.id   AF-A0AAX1U7B0-F1
#
_cell.length_a   1.000
_cell.length_b   1.000
_cell.length_c   1.000
_cell.angle_alpha   90.00
_cell.angle_beta   90.00
_cell.angle_gamma   90.00
#
_symmetry.space_group_name_H-M   'P 1'
#
loop_
_entity.id
_entity.type
_entity.pdbx_description
1 polymer ?
#
loop_
_entity_poly.entity_id
_entity_poly.type
_entity_poly.pdbx_seq_one_letter_code
_entity_poly.pdbx_strand_id
1 'polypeptide(L)'
;MNPITIALFIMIALIALVYLGMKQFSLNNMKKALNRQDYETAVKISDMKVSRRLLGEFVCDLHKIRAYYLAKDVENFDELLNKMIHNYNYGDENKKEFLTTYYHTFLLKKNQKYADLLLEGIRETRDQRYIVYNEQAYEVVFHKRSDLLEIMDQQIDSKKYYGFPLGVIVYYMAIQYLYLNDKEHALIYFKNALVCFHPKSIYVPFVKDYIKQLEDEISEEKARIDESMTTY
;
A
#
# COMPACT_ATOMS: atom_id res chain seq x y z
N MET A 1 13.54 40.25 28.70
CA MET A 1 14.17 38.91 28.65
C MET A 1 15.67 39.10 28.78
N ASN A 2 16.34 38.38 29.70
CA ASN A 2 17.77 38.57 29.98
C ASN A 2 18.61 38.14 28.74
N PRO A 3 19.66 38.90 28.33
CA PRO A 3 20.59 38.51 27.26
C PRO A 3 21.09 37.06 27.34
N ILE A 4 21.31 36.54 28.56
CA ILE A 4 21.72 35.14 28.78
C ILE A 4 20.61 34.17 28.34
N THR A 5 19.35 34.49 28.64
CA THR A 5 18.19 33.69 28.22
C THR A 5 18.02 33.70 26.70
N ILE A 6 18.23 34.85 26.05
CA ILE A 6 18.19 34.97 24.58
C ILE A 6 19.29 34.12 23.95
N ALA A 7 20.53 34.19 24.45
CA ALA A 7 21.65 33.41 23.95
C ALA A 7 21.41 31.89 24.08
N LEU A 8 20.81 31.45 25.20
CA LEU A 8 20.43 30.05 25.41
C LEU A 8 19.38 29.58 24.38
N PHE A 9 18.34 30.38 24.13
CA PHE A 9 17.34 30.04 23.12
C PHE A 9 17.92 29.97 21.71
N ILE A 10 18.83 30.88 21.36
CA ILE A 10 19.54 30.85 20.07
C ILE A 10 20.38 29.57 19.95
N MET A 11 21.10 29.18 21.00
CA MET A 11 21.91 27.95 21.00
C MET A 11 21.03 26.70 20.80
N ILE A 12 19.92 26.61 21.52
CA ILE A 12 18.96 25.49 21.37
C ILE A 12 18.39 25.47 19.94
N ALA A 13 18.03 26.64 19.39
CA ALA A 13 17.54 26.74 18.03
C ALA A 13 18.59 26.31 16.99
N LEU A 14 19.86 26.67 17.17
CA LEU A 14 20.95 26.24 16.29
C LEU A 14 21.16 24.73 16.35
N ILE A 15 21.14 24.14 17.55
CA ILE A 15 21.23 22.68 17.72
C ILE A 15 20.04 21.99 17.02
N ALA A 16 18.83 22.52 17.17
CA ALA A 16 17.65 21.98 16.50
C ALA A 16 17.74 22.09 14.97
N LEU A 17 18.26 23.20 14.43
CA LEU A 17 18.46 23.38 12.99
C LEU A 17 19.48 22.38 12.42
N VAL A 18 20.60 22.17 13.11
CA VAL A 18 21.60 21.17 12.72
C VAL A 18 20.98 19.77 12.74
N TYR A 19 20.22 19.44 13.79
CA TYR A 19 19.52 18.16 13.90
C TYR A 19 18.54 17.93 12.74
N LEU A 20 17.69 18.92 12.41
CA LEU A 20 16.76 18.85 11.28
C LEU A 20 17.48 18.74 9.94
N GLY A 21 18.58 19.48 9.76
CA GLY A 21 19.43 19.41 8.57
C GLY A 21 20.02 18.02 8.35
N MET A 22 20.59 17.41 9.40
CA MET A 22 21.15 16.05 9.34
C MET A 22 20.07 14.98 9.08
N LYS A 23 18.88 15.14 9.68
CA LYS A 23 17.72 14.28 9.44
C LYS A 23 17.32 14.31 7.95
N GLN A 24 17.14 15.51 7.40
CA GLN A 24 16.75 15.68 5.99
C GLN A 24 17.83 15.18 5.04
N PHE A 25 19.11 15.42 5.36
CA PHE A 25 20.24 14.93 4.57
C PHE A 25 20.26 13.40 4.48
N SER A 26 20.15 12.72 5.62
CA SER A 26 20.13 11.25 5.68
C SER A 26 18.98 10.67 4.84
N LEU A 27 17.77 11.21 5.02
CA LEU A 27 16.59 10.77 4.27
C LEU A 27 16.73 11.02 2.76
N ASN A 28 17.21 12.20 2.37
CA ASN A 28 17.38 12.56 0.98
C ASN A 28 18.43 11.71 0.28
N ASN A 29 19.51 11.34 0.97
CA ASN A 29 20.56 10.51 0.39
C ASN A 29 20.08 9.08 0.16
N MET A 30 19.32 8.49 1.11
CA MET A 30 18.70 7.18 0.89
C MET A 30 17.74 7.21 -0.31
N LYS A 31 16.88 8.23 -0.40
CA LYS A 31 15.96 8.40 -1.53
C LYS A 31 16.69 8.57 -2.86
N LYS A 32 17.75 9.38 -2.89
CA LYS A 32 18.60 9.56 -4.10
C LYS A 32 19.28 8.26 -4.50
N ALA A 33 19.81 7.50 -3.54
CA ALA A 33 20.43 6.20 -3.80
C ALA A 33 19.42 5.21 -4.40
N LEU A 34 18.24 5.06 -3.79
CA LEU A 34 17.14 4.26 -4.34
C LEU A 34 16.74 4.70 -5.76
N ASN A 35 16.60 6.00 -6.02
CA ASN A 35 16.24 6.51 -7.33
C ASN A 35 17.32 6.27 -8.39
N ARG A 36 18.59 6.21 -7.99
CA ARG A 36 19.75 5.89 -8.85
C ARG A 36 20.00 4.39 -8.96
N GLN A 37 19.14 3.56 -8.36
CA GLN A 37 19.31 2.11 -8.27
C GLN A 37 20.59 1.67 -7.52
N ASP A 38 21.16 2.57 -6.71
CA ASP A 38 22.29 2.28 -5.83
C ASP A 38 21.76 1.73 -4.49
N TYR A 39 21.29 0.49 -4.55
CA TYR A 39 20.65 -0.17 -3.41
C TYR A 39 21.62 -0.47 -2.28
N GLU A 40 22.88 -0.77 -2.59
CA GLU A 40 23.93 -1.00 -1.59
C GLU A 40 24.15 0.25 -0.73
N THR A 41 24.27 1.43 -1.34
CA THR A 41 24.40 2.69 -0.60
C THR A 41 23.14 2.97 0.23
N ALA A 42 21.94 2.70 -0.30
CA ALA A 42 20.70 2.87 0.45
C ALA A 42 20.67 2.00 1.73
N VAL A 43 21.12 0.74 1.62
CA VAL A 43 21.27 -0.18 2.77
C VAL A 43 22.32 0.32 3.75
N LYS A 44 23.51 0.70 3.27
CA LYS A 44 24.59 1.22 4.13
C LYS A 44 24.15 2.41 4.96
N ILE A 45 23.47 3.39 4.35
CA ILE A 45 22.96 4.57 5.07
C ILE A 45 21.89 4.16 6.08
N SER A 46 21.01 3.23 5.73
CA SER A 46 19.95 2.74 6.63
C SER A 46 20.51 2.06 7.89
N ASP A 47 21.69 1.44 7.80
CA ASP A 47 22.35 0.77 8.93
C ASP A 47 23.25 1.68 9.78
N MET A 48 23.49 2.92 9.35
CA MET A 48 24.29 3.86 10.14
C MET A 48 23.59 4.19 11.47
N LYS A 49 24.31 4.04 12.59
CA LYS A 49 23.84 4.42 13.94
C LYS A 49 23.30 5.85 14.00
N VAL A 50 23.96 6.77 13.28
CA VAL A 50 23.54 8.18 13.20
C VAL A 50 22.18 8.29 12.50
N SER A 51 22.00 7.61 11.35
CA SER A 51 20.73 7.62 10.63
C SER A 51 19.59 7.00 11.43
N ARG A 52 19.83 5.85 12.09
CA ARG A 52 18.85 5.22 12.98
C ARG A 52 18.47 6.12 14.16
N ARG A 53 19.43 6.85 14.76
CA ARG A 53 19.15 7.82 15.82
C ARG A 53 18.33 9.03 15.33
N LEU A 54 18.63 9.55 14.15
CA LEU A 54 17.99 10.76 13.60
C LEU A 54 16.60 10.50 13.01
N LEU A 55 16.43 9.36 12.35
CA LEU A 55 15.22 9.01 11.59
C LEU A 55 14.31 8.03 12.32
N GLY A 56 14.86 7.26 13.26
CA GLY A 56 14.18 6.14 13.92
C GLY A 56 14.36 4.83 13.15
N GLU A 57 14.28 3.72 13.90
CA GLU A 57 14.45 2.36 13.39
C GLU A 57 13.48 2.05 12.24
N PHE A 58 12.20 2.40 12.40
CA PHE A 58 11.16 2.13 11.39
C PHE A 58 11.48 2.75 10.03
N VAL A 59 11.86 4.03 10.00
CA VAL A 59 12.12 4.75 8.74
C VAL A 59 13.34 4.16 8.03
N CYS A 60 14.38 3.83 8.78
CA CYS A 60 15.57 3.17 8.25
C CYS A 60 15.24 1.78 7.70
N ASP A 61 14.54 0.94 8.46
CA ASP A 61 14.17 -0.40 8.02
C ASP A 61 13.23 -0.35 6.80
N LEU A 62 12.30 0.61 6.73
CA LEU A 62 11.42 0.81 5.56
C LEU A 62 12.19 1.10 4.26
N HIS A 63 13.25 1.94 4.32
CA HIS A 63 14.08 2.21 3.14
C HIS A 63 14.99 1.01 2.81
N LYS A 64 15.47 0.31 3.83
CA LYS A 64 16.29 -0.90 3.68
C LYS A 64 15.52 -2.04 3.03
N ILE A 65 14.31 -2.35 3.49
CA ILE A 65 13.49 -3.42 2.89
C ILE A 65 13.12 -3.09 1.44
N ARG A 66 12.90 -1.81 1.13
CA ARG A 66 12.65 -1.36 -0.25
C ARG A 66 13.89 -1.54 -1.12
N ALA A 67 15.08 -1.27 -0.60
CA ALA A 67 16.33 -1.51 -1.31
C ALA A 67 16.52 -2.99 -1.64
N TYR A 68 16.31 -3.89 -0.67
CA TYR A 68 16.39 -5.34 -0.91
C TYR A 68 15.37 -5.81 -1.94
N TYR A 69 14.11 -5.35 -1.83
CA TYR A 69 13.07 -5.67 -2.79
C TYR A 69 13.44 -5.26 -4.23
N LEU A 70 13.94 -4.03 -4.41
CA LEU A 70 14.33 -3.51 -5.73
C LEU A 70 15.62 -4.15 -6.28
N ALA A 71 16.54 -4.52 -5.39
CA ALA A 71 17.75 -5.27 -5.73
C ALA A 71 17.47 -6.75 -6.08
N LYS A 72 16.24 -7.23 -5.83
CA LYS A 72 15.87 -8.66 -5.88
C LYS A 72 16.70 -9.52 -4.92
N ASP A 73 17.12 -8.94 -3.82
CA ASP A 73 17.84 -9.63 -2.75
C ASP A 73 16.83 -10.33 -1.84
N VAL A 74 16.43 -11.55 -2.23
CA VAL A 74 15.33 -12.29 -1.59
C VAL A 74 15.67 -12.69 -0.16
N GLU A 75 16.91 -13.12 0.10
CA GLU A 75 17.33 -13.61 1.41
C GLU A 75 17.22 -12.50 2.46
N ASN A 76 17.85 -11.34 2.20
CA ASN A 76 17.80 -10.22 3.13
C ASN A 76 16.41 -9.57 3.19
N PHE A 77 15.65 -9.61 2.09
CA PHE A 77 14.26 -9.16 2.09
C PHE A 77 13.41 -10.01 3.02
N ASP A 78 13.50 -11.34 2.93
CA ASP A 78 12.72 -12.28 3.74
C ASP A 78 13.01 -12.11 5.23
N GLU A 79 14.29 -12.04 5.59
CA GLU A 79 14.72 -11.84 6.98
C GLU A 79 14.17 -10.52 7.54
N LEU A 80 14.35 -9.42 6.82
CA LEU A 80 13.92 -8.11 7.27
C LEU A 80 12.40 -7.98 7.29
N LEU A 81 11.68 -8.55 6.31
CA LEU A 81 10.23 -8.57 6.27
C LEU A 81 9.68 -9.23 7.53
N ASN A 82 10.16 -10.44 7.84
CA ASN A 82 9.74 -11.20 9.02
C ASN A 82 10.04 -10.42 10.31
N LYS A 83 11.24 -9.84 10.41
CA LYS A 83 11.60 -8.97 11.53
C LYS A 83 10.64 -7.80 11.68
N MET A 84 10.30 -7.10 10.59
CA MET A 84 9.42 -5.93 10.63
C MET A 84 7.98 -6.29 11.00
N ILE A 85 7.46 -7.44 10.56
CA ILE A 85 6.13 -7.94 10.92
C ILE A 85 6.00 -8.14 12.44
N HIS A 86 7.01 -8.76 13.06
CA HIS A 86 6.98 -9.09 14.50
C HIS A 86 7.66 -8.04 15.40
N ASN A 87 8.04 -6.87 14.86
CA ASN A 87 8.69 -5.84 15.66
C ASN A 87 7.68 -4.99 16.43
N TYR A 88 7.42 -5.36 17.68
CA TYR A 88 6.53 -4.62 18.59
C TYR A 88 7.08 -3.26 19.07
N ASN A 89 8.32 -2.91 18.73
CA ASN A 89 8.88 -1.60 19.06
C ASN A 89 8.49 -0.52 18.04
N TYR A 90 7.91 -0.91 16.90
CA TYR A 90 7.30 0.06 16.01
C TYR A 90 5.97 0.51 16.61
N GLY A 91 5.73 1.82 16.66
CA GLY A 91 4.41 2.34 17.03
C GLY A 91 3.33 1.80 16.10
N ASP A 92 2.13 1.58 16.63
CA ASP A 92 1.03 0.90 15.94
C ASP A 92 0.71 1.48 14.56
N GLU A 93 0.75 2.81 14.43
CA GLU A 93 0.51 3.50 13.15
C GLU A 93 1.55 3.12 12.08
N ASN A 94 2.84 3.11 12.45
CA ASN A 94 3.93 2.72 11.56
C ASN A 94 3.82 1.25 11.15
N LYS A 95 3.51 0.36 12.10
CA LYS A 95 3.29 -1.05 11.82
C LYS A 95 2.15 -1.24 10.83
N LYS A 96 1.02 -0.56 11.05
CA LYS A 96 -0.15 -0.61 10.17
C LYS A 96 0.15 -0.03 8.78
N GLU A 97 0.90 1.06 8.68
CA GLU A 97 1.33 1.63 7.39
C GLU A 97 2.19 0.64 6.59
N PHE A 98 3.16 0.02 7.24
CA PHE A 98 4.03 -0.99 6.63
C PHE A 98 3.25 -2.20 6.14
N LEU A 99 2.42 -2.80 7.02
CA LEU A 99 1.58 -3.95 6.69
C LEU A 99 0.68 -3.62 5.50
N THR A 100 -0.04 -2.49 5.55
CA THR A 100 -0.93 -2.05 4.45
C THR A 100 -0.17 -1.93 3.13
N THR A 101 0.98 -1.27 3.15
CA THR A 101 1.75 -0.97 1.93
C THR A 101 2.23 -2.25 1.24
N TYR A 102 2.88 -3.14 1.99
CA TYR A 102 3.44 -4.36 1.41
C TYR A 102 2.35 -5.41 1.12
N TYR A 103 1.34 -5.53 1.99
CA TYR A 103 0.27 -6.51 1.83
C TYR A 103 -0.49 -6.28 0.52
N HIS A 104 -0.96 -5.06 0.30
CA HIS A 104 -1.69 -4.73 -0.93
C HIS A 104 -0.78 -4.76 -2.18
N THR A 105 0.51 -4.48 -2.03
CA THR A 105 1.48 -4.66 -3.13
C THR A 105 1.55 -6.13 -3.55
N PHE A 106 1.61 -7.06 -2.59
CA PHE A 106 1.70 -8.48 -2.87
C PHE A 106 0.36 -9.11 -3.28
N LEU A 107 -0.78 -8.59 -2.79
CA LEU A 107 -2.09 -8.94 -3.31
C LEU A 107 -2.22 -8.62 -4.81
N LEU A 108 -1.88 -7.39 -5.21
CA LEU A 108 -1.95 -6.97 -6.62
C LEU A 108 -1.01 -7.77 -7.52
N LYS A 109 0.14 -8.20 -6.98
CA LYS A 109 1.10 -9.07 -7.66
C LYS A 109 0.76 -10.56 -7.59
N LYS A 110 -0.32 -10.93 -6.90
CA LYS A 110 -0.72 -12.33 -6.62
C LYS A 110 0.42 -13.16 -6.02
N ASN A 111 1.25 -12.55 -5.19
CA ASN A 111 2.33 -13.25 -4.48
C ASN A 111 1.79 -13.75 -3.13
N GLN A 112 1.30 -14.99 -3.13
CA GLN A 112 0.66 -15.59 -1.96
C GLN A 112 1.61 -15.72 -0.77
N LYS A 113 2.85 -16.19 -0.98
CA LYS A 113 3.87 -16.35 0.08
C LYS A 113 3.98 -15.12 0.97
N TYR A 114 4.12 -13.92 0.38
CA TYR A 114 4.26 -12.70 1.18
C TYR A 114 2.92 -12.14 1.66
N ALA A 115 1.85 -12.34 0.91
CA ALA A 115 0.51 -11.96 1.36
C ALA A 115 0.11 -12.73 2.64
N ASP A 116 0.44 -14.01 2.73
CA ASP A 116 0.19 -14.86 3.90
C ASP A 116 0.89 -14.31 5.15
N LEU A 117 2.21 -14.10 5.05
CA LEU A 117 3.03 -13.57 6.16
C LEU A 117 2.52 -12.21 6.65
N LEU A 118 2.15 -11.32 5.72
CA LEU A 118 1.66 -9.99 6.06
C LEU A 118 0.24 -10.03 6.63
N LEU A 119 -0.61 -10.97 6.17
CA LEU A 119 -1.95 -11.15 6.72
C LEU A 119 -1.91 -11.66 8.16
N GLU A 120 -0.96 -12.53 8.50
CA GLU A 120 -0.69 -12.92 9.89
C GLU A 120 -0.35 -11.68 10.74
N GLY A 121 0.55 -10.82 10.24
CA GLY A 121 0.87 -9.55 10.90
C GLY A 121 -0.33 -8.61 11.06
N ILE A 122 -1.24 -8.56 10.07
CA ILE A 122 -2.49 -7.79 10.12
C ILE A 122 -3.41 -8.33 11.22
N ARG A 123 -3.57 -9.65 11.33
CA ARG A 123 -4.40 -10.30 12.36
C ARG A 123 -3.93 -9.97 13.78
N GLU A 124 -2.63 -9.77 13.99
CA GLU A 124 -2.08 -9.37 15.29
C GLU A 124 -2.46 -7.95 15.73
N THR A 125 -2.90 -7.07 14.84
CA THR A 125 -3.18 -5.66 15.15
C THR A 125 -4.41 -5.43 16.03
N ARG A 126 -5.27 -6.44 16.20
CA ARG A 126 -6.55 -6.37 16.95
C ARG A 126 -7.53 -5.28 16.50
N ASP A 127 -7.27 -4.60 15.37
CA ASP A 127 -8.20 -3.67 14.74
C ASP A 127 -9.14 -4.46 13.83
N GLN A 128 -10.32 -4.81 14.35
CA GLN A 128 -11.25 -5.70 13.65
C GLN A 128 -11.68 -5.17 12.28
N ARG A 129 -11.81 -3.84 12.12
CA ARG A 129 -12.14 -3.26 10.82
C ARG A 129 -10.99 -3.47 9.84
N TYR A 130 -9.77 -3.22 10.28
CA TYR A 130 -8.57 -3.44 9.47
C TYR A 130 -8.40 -4.90 9.07
N ILE A 131 -8.66 -5.84 9.99
CA ILE A 131 -8.56 -7.28 9.71
C ILE A 131 -9.59 -7.69 8.66
N VAL A 132 -10.88 -7.36 8.86
CA VAL A 132 -11.98 -7.87 8.03
C VAL A 132 -11.81 -7.52 6.54
N TYR A 133 -11.56 -6.25 6.20
CA TYR A 133 -11.48 -5.90 4.77
C TYR A 133 -10.23 -6.50 4.10
N ASN A 134 -9.13 -6.68 4.86
CA ASN A 134 -7.91 -7.28 4.34
C ASN A 134 -8.06 -8.80 4.14
N GLU A 135 -8.75 -9.50 5.05
CA GLU A 135 -9.08 -10.92 4.87
C GLU A 135 -10.02 -11.11 3.68
N GLN A 136 -11.04 -10.28 3.53
CA GLN A 136 -11.92 -10.36 2.37
C GLN A 136 -11.18 -10.11 1.05
N ALA A 137 -10.26 -9.13 1.02
CA ALA A 137 -9.38 -8.92 -0.13
C ALA A 137 -8.52 -10.16 -0.45
N TYR A 138 -7.98 -10.83 0.58
CA TYR A 138 -7.24 -12.09 0.43
C TYR A 138 -8.10 -13.16 -0.26
N GLU A 139 -9.29 -13.39 0.29
CA GLU A 139 -10.24 -14.41 -0.16
C GLU A 139 -10.66 -14.20 -1.63
N VAL A 140 -10.90 -12.96 -2.03
CA VAL A 140 -11.21 -12.61 -3.42
C VAL A 140 -10.00 -12.88 -4.34
N VAL A 141 -8.78 -12.54 -3.91
CA VAL A 141 -7.59 -12.69 -4.76
C VAL A 141 -7.19 -14.15 -4.95
N PHE A 142 -7.07 -14.91 -3.86
CA PHE A 142 -6.46 -16.24 -3.88
C PHE A 142 -7.48 -17.38 -3.93
N HIS A 143 -8.67 -17.20 -3.35
CA HIS A 143 -9.74 -18.22 -3.39
C HIS A 143 -10.84 -17.90 -4.39
N LYS A 144 -10.73 -16.75 -5.11
CA LYS A 144 -11.69 -16.29 -6.11
C LYS A 144 -13.15 -16.26 -5.61
N ARG A 145 -13.35 -16.00 -4.31
CA ARG A 145 -14.68 -15.87 -3.74
C ARG A 145 -15.43 -14.73 -4.42
N SER A 146 -16.68 -14.97 -4.79
CA SER A 146 -17.61 -14.00 -5.39
C SER A 146 -18.91 -13.83 -4.58
N ASP A 147 -19.03 -14.56 -3.49
CA ASP A 147 -20.18 -14.58 -2.57
C ASP A 147 -20.05 -13.55 -1.44
N LEU A 148 -19.02 -12.70 -1.46
CA LEU A 148 -18.80 -11.66 -0.45
C LEU A 148 -19.48 -10.34 -0.81
N LEU A 149 -20.08 -10.22 -2.00
CA LEU A 149 -20.70 -8.98 -2.50
C LEU A 149 -21.72 -8.38 -1.53
N GLU A 150 -22.66 -9.17 -1.01
CA GLU A 150 -23.69 -8.68 -0.07
C GLU A 150 -23.08 -8.12 1.22
N ILE A 151 -22.08 -8.83 1.78
CA ILE A 151 -21.41 -8.41 3.00
C ILE A 151 -20.61 -7.12 2.75
N MET A 152 -19.93 -7.02 1.61
CA MET A 152 -19.17 -5.81 1.24
C MET A 152 -20.08 -4.61 0.97
N ASP A 153 -21.26 -4.83 0.38
CA ASP A 153 -22.23 -3.77 0.14
C ASP A 153 -22.78 -3.20 1.46
N GLN A 154 -23.14 -4.07 2.41
CA GLN A 154 -23.51 -3.67 3.78
C GLN A 154 -22.39 -2.89 4.48
N GLN A 155 -21.12 -3.19 4.20
CA GLN A 155 -19.99 -2.44 4.75
C GLN A 155 -19.91 -1.02 4.19
N ILE A 156 -20.22 -0.82 2.91
CA ILE A 156 -20.32 0.50 2.27
C ILE A 156 -21.46 1.29 2.93
N ASP A 157 -22.64 0.71 3.03
CA ASP A 157 -23.84 1.35 3.59
C ASP A 157 -23.69 1.72 5.06
N SER A 158 -22.99 0.87 5.82
CA SER A 158 -22.73 1.13 7.24
C SER A 158 -21.82 2.34 7.49
N LYS A 159 -21.19 2.90 6.44
CA LYS A 159 -20.22 4.00 6.51
C LYS A 159 -19.06 3.72 7.48
N LYS A 160 -18.74 2.44 7.73
CA LYS A 160 -17.65 2.06 8.65
C LYS A 160 -16.25 2.30 8.09
N TYR A 161 -16.14 2.40 6.77
CA TYR A 161 -14.90 2.54 6.01
C TYR A 161 -14.88 3.83 5.19
N TYR A 162 -13.72 4.47 5.13
CA TYR A 162 -13.50 5.70 4.37
C TYR A 162 -12.10 5.69 3.76
N GLY A 163 -11.91 6.45 2.68
CA GLY A 163 -10.61 6.59 2.02
C GLY A 163 -10.09 5.25 1.49
N PHE A 164 -8.84 4.92 1.81
CA PHE A 164 -8.16 3.76 1.25
C PHE A 164 -8.88 2.41 1.52
N PRO A 165 -9.28 2.06 2.76
CA PRO A 165 -10.07 0.84 3.01
C PRO A 165 -11.36 0.73 2.18
N LEU A 166 -12.10 1.84 2.02
CA LEU A 166 -13.31 1.84 1.20
C LEU A 166 -12.97 1.56 -0.28
N GLY A 167 -11.91 2.20 -0.80
CA GLY A 167 -11.44 1.93 -2.16
C GLY A 167 -11.05 0.46 -2.37
N VAL A 168 -10.41 -0.17 -1.37
CA VAL A 168 -10.07 -1.60 -1.42
C VAL A 168 -11.32 -2.49 -1.48
N ILE A 169 -12.32 -2.22 -0.63
CA ILE A 169 -13.58 -2.97 -0.62
C ILE A 169 -14.25 -2.88 -1.99
N VAL A 170 -14.44 -1.66 -2.50
CA VAL A 170 -15.09 -1.40 -3.79
C VAL A 170 -14.31 -2.02 -4.96
N TYR A 171 -12.96 -1.97 -4.91
CA TYR A 171 -12.11 -2.63 -5.89
C TYR A 171 -12.33 -4.14 -5.92
N TYR A 172 -12.36 -4.80 -4.75
CA TYR A 172 -12.55 -6.24 -4.71
C TYR A 172 -14.00 -6.67 -4.96
N MET A 173 -15.00 -5.81 -4.77
CA MET A 173 -16.34 -6.04 -5.33
C MET A 173 -16.30 -6.08 -6.86
N ALA A 174 -15.59 -5.16 -7.52
CA ALA A 174 -15.43 -5.19 -8.98
C ALA A 174 -14.77 -6.50 -9.46
N ILE A 175 -13.74 -6.96 -8.76
CA ILE A 175 -13.07 -8.24 -9.07
C ILE A 175 -14.05 -9.43 -8.93
N GLN A 176 -14.93 -9.42 -7.93
CA GLN A 176 -15.96 -10.46 -7.79
C GLN A 176 -16.95 -10.46 -8.96
N TYR A 177 -17.39 -9.29 -9.42
CA TYR A 177 -18.23 -9.18 -10.61
C TYR A 177 -17.52 -9.72 -11.87
N LEU A 178 -16.20 -9.51 -12.00
CA LEU A 178 -15.44 -10.15 -13.08
C LEU A 178 -15.45 -11.68 -12.99
N TYR A 179 -15.36 -12.27 -11.79
CA TYR A 179 -15.48 -13.72 -11.63
C TYR A 179 -16.87 -14.25 -12.00
N LEU A 180 -17.91 -13.42 -11.84
CA LEU A 180 -19.28 -13.71 -12.25
C LEU A 180 -19.54 -13.39 -13.73
N ASN A 181 -18.53 -12.92 -14.48
CA ASN A 181 -18.64 -12.45 -15.86
C ASN A 181 -19.63 -11.27 -16.05
N ASP A 182 -19.90 -10.51 -14.99
CA ASP A 182 -20.75 -9.33 -15.00
C ASP A 182 -19.90 -8.07 -15.23
N LYS A 183 -19.59 -7.83 -16.50
CA LYS A 183 -18.66 -6.76 -16.90
C LYS A 183 -19.21 -5.36 -16.66
N GLU A 184 -20.52 -5.16 -16.79
CA GLU A 184 -21.15 -3.85 -16.60
C GLU A 184 -21.06 -3.42 -15.13
N HIS A 185 -21.40 -4.32 -14.18
CA HIS A 185 -21.24 -4.01 -12.77
C HIS A 185 -19.77 -3.89 -12.37
N ALA A 186 -18.88 -4.75 -12.88
CA ALA A 186 -17.45 -4.62 -12.64
C ALA A 186 -16.93 -3.23 -13.04
N LEU A 187 -17.31 -2.73 -14.22
CA LEU A 187 -16.91 -1.40 -14.71
C LEU A 187 -17.40 -0.28 -13.79
N ILE A 188 -18.66 -0.33 -13.33
CA ILE A 188 -19.23 0.65 -12.39
C ILE A 188 -18.41 0.66 -11.10
N TYR A 189 -18.13 -0.50 -10.51
CA TYR A 189 -17.38 -0.59 -9.26
C TYR A 189 -15.91 -0.18 -9.42
N PHE A 190 -15.25 -0.47 -10.54
CA PHE A 190 -13.90 0.06 -10.79
C PHE A 190 -13.89 1.59 -10.86
N LYS A 191 -14.88 2.21 -11.53
CA LYS A 191 -15.02 3.67 -11.58
C LYS A 191 -15.24 4.25 -10.17
N ASN A 192 -16.07 3.61 -9.36
CA ASN A 192 -16.28 4.02 -7.97
C ASN A 192 -15.00 3.88 -7.12
N ALA A 193 -14.28 2.76 -7.26
CA ALA A 193 -13.01 2.55 -6.56
C ALA A 193 -11.97 3.63 -6.92
N LEU A 194 -11.91 4.05 -8.19
CA LEU A 194 -11.02 5.10 -8.66
C LEU A 194 -11.24 6.42 -7.90
N VAL A 195 -12.49 6.77 -7.62
CA VAL A 195 -12.85 7.99 -6.86
C VAL A 195 -12.43 7.89 -5.40
N CYS A 196 -12.47 6.69 -4.81
CA CYS A 196 -12.07 6.49 -3.41
C CYS A 196 -10.55 6.58 -3.19
N PHE A 197 -9.74 6.25 -4.20
CA PHE A 197 -8.29 6.22 -4.05
C PHE A 197 -7.64 7.60 -4.25
N HIS A 198 -6.66 7.91 -3.41
CA HIS A 198 -5.74 9.00 -3.68
C HIS A 198 -5.01 8.75 -5.02
N PRO A 199 -4.74 9.77 -5.86
CA PRO A 199 -4.15 9.57 -7.20
C PRO A 199 -2.80 8.82 -7.24
N LYS A 200 -2.07 8.83 -6.11
CA LYS A 200 -0.79 8.12 -5.94
C LYS A 200 -0.91 6.72 -5.33
N SER A 201 -2.13 6.22 -5.12
CA SER A 201 -2.37 4.87 -4.61
C SER A 201 -1.85 3.82 -5.59
N ILE A 202 -1.33 2.72 -5.05
CA ILE A 202 -0.83 1.58 -5.84
C ILE A 202 -1.93 0.92 -6.68
N TYR A 203 -3.20 1.09 -6.33
CA TYR A 203 -4.34 0.54 -7.06
C TYR A 203 -4.70 1.33 -8.32
N VAL A 204 -4.39 2.62 -8.38
CA VAL A 204 -4.86 3.52 -9.46
C VAL A 204 -4.46 3.03 -10.87
N PRO A 205 -3.21 2.60 -11.12
CA PRO A 205 -2.83 2.06 -12.42
C PRO A 205 -3.68 0.84 -12.81
N PHE A 206 -3.82 -0.12 -11.89
CA PHE A 206 -4.61 -1.34 -12.14
C PHE A 206 -6.09 -1.03 -12.41
N VAL A 207 -6.69 -0.13 -11.64
CA VAL A 207 -8.08 0.29 -11.84
C VAL A 207 -8.27 0.90 -13.22
N LYS A 208 -7.36 1.77 -13.66
CA LYS A 208 -7.42 2.39 -15.00
C LYS A 208 -7.29 1.36 -16.11
N ASP A 209 -6.39 0.40 -15.96
CA ASP A 209 -6.21 -0.68 -16.92
C ASP A 209 -7.49 -1.53 -17.04
N TYR A 210 -8.10 -1.90 -15.91
CA TYR A 210 -9.38 -2.61 -15.90
C TYR A 210 -10.53 -1.82 -16.53
N ILE A 211 -10.67 -0.52 -16.20
CA ILE A 211 -11.70 0.33 -16.80
C ILE A 211 -11.57 0.37 -18.32
N LYS A 212 -10.35 0.64 -18.81
CA LYS A 212 -10.09 0.72 -20.25
C LYS A 212 -10.43 -0.62 -20.93
N GLN A 213 -9.92 -1.73 -20.40
CA GLN A 213 -10.18 -3.05 -20.94
C GLN A 213 -11.69 -3.36 -21.02
N LEU A 214 -12.43 -3.07 -19.96
CA LEU A 214 -13.87 -3.36 -19.92
C LEU A 214 -14.68 -2.46 -20.85
N GLU A 215 -14.31 -1.18 -20.98
CA GLU A 215 -14.96 -0.28 -21.95
C GLU A 215 -14.78 -0.77 -23.39
N ASP A 216 -13.57 -1.20 -23.74
CA ASP A 216 -13.27 -1.78 -25.05
C ASP A 216 -14.08 -3.08 -25.28
N GLU A 217 -14.05 -4.02 -24.34
CA GLU A 217 -14.77 -5.30 -24.45
C GLU A 217 -16.29 -5.15 -24.56
N ILE A 218 -16.89 -4.27 -23.76
CA ILE A 218 -18.34 -4.02 -23.76
C ILE A 218 -18.76 -3.34 -25.08
N SER A 219 -17.94 -2.43 -25.61
CA SER A 219 -18.18 -1.79 -26.90
C SER A 219 -18.16 -2.79 -28.05
N GLU A 220 -17.15 -3.67 -28.08
CA GLU A 220 -17.03 -4.74 -29.10
C GLU A 220 -18.17 -5.77 -29.01
N GLU A 221 -18.64 -6.10 -27.81
CA GLU A 221 -19.78 -6.99 -27.62
C GLU A 221 -21.09 -6.37 -28.16
N LYS A 222 -21.33 -5.09 -27.89
CA LYS A 222 -22.50 -4.36 -28.42
C LYS A 222 -22.47 -4.27 -29.95
N ALA A 223 -21.32 -3.93 -30.54
CA ALA A 223 -21.16 -3.86 -31.99
C ALA A 223 -21.45 -5.21 -32.67
N ARG A 224 -20.99 -6.32 -32.10
CA ARG A 224 -21.27 -7.67 -32.64
C ARG A 224 -22.75 -8.04 -32.57
N ILE A 225 -23.44 -7.66 -31.49
CA ILE A 225 -24.87 -7.89 -31.36
C ILE A 225 -25.64 -7.09 -32.43
N ASP A 226 -25.29 -5.82 -32.63
CA ASP A 226 -25.93 -4.95 -33.63
C ASP A 226 -25.71 -5.45 -35.07
N GLU A 227 -24.52 -5.92 -35.40
CA GLU A 227 -24.22 -6.56 -36.69
C GLU A 227 -25.03 -7.85 -36.90
N SER A 228 -25.21 -8.67 -35.85
CA SER A 228 -25.99 -9.90 -35.92
C SER A 228 -27.50 -9.67 -36.07
N MET A 229 -28.02 -8.54 -35.56
CA MET A 229 -29.44 -8.17 -35.69
C MET A 229 -29.76 -7.49 -37.02
N THR A 230 -28.76 -6.98 -37.75
CA THR A 230 -28.94 -6.33 -39.06
C THR A 230 -28.77 -7.28 -40.25
N THR A 231 -28.38 -8.55 -40.00
CA THR A 231 -28.23 -9.60 -41.03
C THR A 231 -29.44 -10.54 -41.19
N TYR A 232 -30.57 -10.24 -40.53
CA TYR A 232 -31.88 -10.90 -40.69
C TYR A 232 -32.93 -9.94 -41.24
#